data_AF-A0A2M7R1H6-F1
#
_entry.id   AF-A0A2M7R1H6-F1
#
_cell.length_a   1.000
_cell.length_b   1.000
_cell.length_c   1.000
_cell.angle_alpha   90.00
_cell.angle_beta   90.00
_cell.angle_gamma   90.00
#
_symmetry.space_group_name_H-M   'P 1'
#
loop_
_entity.id
_entity.type
_entity.pdbx_description
1 polymer ?
#
loop_
_entity_poly.entity_id
_entity_poly.type
_entity_poly.pdbx_seq_one_letter_code
_entity_poly.pdbx_strand_id
1 'polypeptide(L)' 'MASSSRLKPGEKGNIIAKIGIKGRAGSISKSVQIFSNDPEKKVLTLILRATIQ' A
#
# COMPACT_ATOMS: atom_id res chain seq x y z
N MET A 1 -4.73 4.18 -2.55
CA MET A 1 -5.25 5.43 -1.97
C MET A 1 -5.52 5.19 -0.49
N ALA A 2 -5.05 6.10 0.36
CA ALA A 2 -5.40 6.08 1.78
C ALA A 2 -6.80 6.68 1.97
N SER A 3 -7.58 6.19 2.93
CA SER A 3 -8.91 6.71 3.26
C SER A 3 -8.88 8.11 3.87
N SER A 4 -7.76 8.50 4.48
CA SER A 4 -7.50 9.84 5.01
C SER A 4 -5.98 10.09 5.05
N SER A 5 -5.57 11.36 4.96
CA SER A 5 -4.18 11.80 5.17
C SER A 5 -3.87 12.18 6.61
N ARG A 6 -4.88 12.22 7.49
CA ARG A 6 -4.75 12.54 8.93
C ARG A 6 -5.64 11.62 9.75
N LEU A 7 -5.08 11.09 10.84
CA LEU A 7 -5.78 10.25 11.80
C LEU A 7 -5.68 10.89 13.19
N LYS A 8 -6.76 10.83 13.96
CA LYS A 8 -6.74 11.16 15.40
C LYS A 8 -6.01 10.07 16.19
N PRO A 9 -5.53 10.36 17.41
CA PRO A 9 -4.98 9.33 18.29
C PRO A 9 -5.95 8.15 18.47
N GLY A 10 -5.48 6.93 18.19
CA GLY A 10 -6.29 5.71 18.25
C GLY A 10 -7.20 5.45 17.06
N GLU A 11 -7.31 6.37 16.11
CA GLU A 11 -8.10 6.20 14.88
C GLU A 11 -7.40 5.24 13.90
N LYS A 12 -8.19 4.42 13.22
CA LYS A 12 -7.70 3.49 12.19
C LYS A 12 -8.08 4.00 10.82
N GLY A 13 -7.13 3.98 9.89
CA GLY A 13 -7.34 4.25 8.48
C GLY A 13 -7.19 3.00 7.61
N ASN A 14 -7.69 3.06 6.38
CA ASN A 14 -7.57 1.99 5.39
C ASN A 14 -6.72 2.45 4.20
N ILE A 15 -5.88 1.57 3.67
CA ILE A 15 -5.11 1.81 2.44
C ILE A 15 -5.58 0.81 1.39
N ILE A 16 -6.18 1.30 0.31
CA ILE A 16 -6.66 0.47 -0.80
C ILE A 16 -5.62 0.52 -1.92
N ALA A 17 -5.00 -0.61 -2.23
CA ALA A 17 -4.12 -0.77 -3.38
C ALA A 17 -4.80 -1.61 -4.46
N LYS A 18 -4.74 -1.16 -5.72
CA LYS A 18 -5.32 -1.87 -6.88
C LYS A 18 -4.22 -2.13 -7.90
N ILE A 19 -4.09 -3.38 -8.35
CA ILE A 19 -3.20 -3.77 -9.44
C ILE A 19 -4.06 -4.07 -10.66
N GLY A 20 -3.87 -3.31 -11.74
CA GLY A 20 -4.45 -3.66 -13.04
C GLY A 20 -3.68 -4.84 -13.65
N ILE A 21 -4.36 -5.93 -13.98
CA ILE A 21 -3.74 -7.15 -14.51
C ILE A 21 -4.02 -7.39 -16.01
N LYS A 22 -4.86 -6.57 -16.64
CA LYS A 22 -5.24 -6.73 -18.06
C LYS A 22 -4.00 -6.70 -18.96
N GLY A 23 -3.85 -7.73 -19.80
CA GLY A 23 -2.74 -7.86 -20.75
C GLY A 23 -1.38 -8.19 -20.11
N ARG A 24 -1.36 -8.63 -18.85
CA ARG A 24 -0.14 -9.08 -18.15
C ARG A 24 -0.22 -10.58 -17.87
N ALA A 25 0.92 -11.26 -17.91
CA ALA A 25 1.07 -12.67 -17.55
C ALA A 25 2.34 -12.84 -16.70
N GLY A 26 2.38 -13.88 -15.87
CA GLY A 26 3.51 -14.15 -14.98
C GLY A 26 3.49 -13.36 -13.67
N SER A 27 4.66 -13.23 -13.04
CA SER A 27 4.80 -12.67 -11.69
C SER A 27 4.91 -11.15 -11.69
N ILE A 28 4.06 -10.49 -10.90
CA ILE A 28 4.10 -9.06 -10.61
C ILE A 28 4.53 -8.85 -9.16
N SER A 29 5.46 -7.94 -8.94
CA SER A 29 5.84 -7.42 -7.63
C SER A 29 5.83 -5.89 -7.67
N LYS A 30 5.02 -5.26 -6.83
CA LYS A 30 4.94 -3.79 -6.72
C LYS A 30 5.00 -3.36 -5.27
N SER A 31 5.74 -2.29 -5.01
CA SER A 31 5.82 -1.68 -3.69
C SER A 31 4.84 -0.51 -3.55
N VAL A 32 4.29 -0.36 -2.36
CA VAL A 32 3.56 0.82 -1.89
C VAL A 32 4.33 1.36 -0.70
N GLN A 33 4.89 2.56 -0.84
CA GLN A 33 5.53 3.26 0.27
C GLN A 33 4.53 4.17 0.94
N ILE A 34 4.49 4.10 2.26
CA ILE A 34 3.61 4.89 3.12
C ILE A 34 4.51 5.78 3.95
N PHE A 35 4.32 7.09 3.79
CA PHE A 35 5.00 8.11 4.57
C PHE A 35 4.08 8.54 5.70
N SER A 36 4.58 8.51 6.92
CA SER A 36 3.82 8.89 8.11
C SER A 36 4.66 9.75 9.05
N ASN A 37 3.99 10.37 10.00
CA ASN A 37 4.61 11.11 11.09
C ASN A 37 4.94 10.24 12.31
N ASP A 38 4.91 8.91 12.19
CA ASP A 38 5.39 7.99 13.22
C ASP A 38 6.89 8.26 13.47
N PRO A 39 7.31 8.60 14.71
CA PRO A 39 8.70 8.94 15.00
C PRO A 39 9.66 7.76 14.84
N GLU A 40 9.19 6.54 15.04
CA GLU A 40 9.97 5.31 14.95
C GLU A 40 9.95 4.73 13.53
N LYS A 41 8.80 4.82 12.85
CA LYS A 41 8.60 4.22 11.53
C LYS A 41 7.97 5.18 10.51
N LYS A 42 8.72 6.22 10.17
CA LYS A 42 8.33 7.26 9.20
C LYS A 42 7.99 6.73 7.81
N VAL A 43 8.63 5.64 7.38
CA VAL A 43 8.38 5.01 6.09
C VAL A 43 8.07 3.53 6.27
N LEU A 44 6.91 3.10 5.78
CA LEU A 44 6.49 1.71 5.72
C LEU A 44 6.36 1.27 4.26
N THR A 45 7.05 0.19 3.90
CA THR A 45 6.95 -0.39 2.56
C THR A 45 6.08 -1.64 2.61
N LEU A 46 5.00 -1.66 1.83
CA LEU A 46 4.18 -2.84 1.57
C LEU A 46 4.52 -3.40 0.19
N ILE A 47 4.67 -4.71 0.07
CA ILE A 47 4.95 -5.38 -1.21
C ILE A 47 3.71 -6.18 -1.62
N LEU A 48 3.15 -5.83 -2.77
CA LEU A 48 2.05 -6.55 -3.42
C LEU A 48 2.65 -7.51 -4.44
N ARG A 49 2.38 -8.80 -4.28
CA ARG A 49 2.78 -9.84 -5.22
C ARG A 49 1.55 -10.52 -5.81
N ALA A 50 1.59 -10.78 -7.10
CA ALA A 50 0.55 -11.52 -7.80
C ALA A 50 1.17 -12.38 -8.90
N THR A 51 0.63 -13.56 -9.12
CA THR A 51 0.96 -14.41 -10.27
C THR A 51 -0.26 -14.49 -11.15
N ILE A 52 -0.13 -14.04 -12.40
CA ILE A 52 -1.22 -14.06 -13.37
C ILE A 52 -1.00 -15.27 -14.29
N GLN A 53 -2.03 -16.12 -14.35
CA GLN A 53 -2.10 -17.29 -15.22
C GLN A 53 -2.75 -16.92 -16.55
#